data_AF-A0A445B9W1-F1
#
_entry.id   AF-A0A445B9W1-F1
#
_cell.length_a   1.000
_cell.length_b   1.000
_cell.length_c   1.000
_cell.angle_alpha   90.00
_cell.angle_beta   90.00
_cell.angle_gamma   90.00
#
_symmetry.space_group_name_H-M   'P 1'
#
loop_
_entity.id
_entity.type
_entity.pdbx_description
1 polymer ?
#
loop_
_entity_poly.entity_id
_entity_poly.type
_entity_poly.pdbx_seq_one_letter_code
_entity_poly.pdbx_strand_id
1 'polypeptide(L)'
;MYTISNFIVIKETNPMKRVTPGTWVLTFSHRTTVNNVVNPSFSLRPFRFRTISQLINAGSLVDNDLFDFIGEIVGKEEPKDLITNKGKETRRLAVLLQDLEYEQMKISFIIYVRNNNINCVLFGGMMDQILPHFEEGRMEPLIVVLQYFR
;
A
#
# COMPACT_ATOMS: atom_id res chain seq x y z
N MET A 1 -20.12 -4.40 0.24
CA MET A 1 -20.11 -4.20 1.72
C MET A 1 -20.82 -5.38 2.36
N TYR A 2 -20.55 -5.72 3.62
CA TYR A 2 -21.19 -6.87 4.28
C TYR A 2 -21.76 -6.48 5.64
N THR A 3 -22.88 -7.07 6.03
CA THR A 3 -23.30 -7.13 7.44
C THR A 3 -22.75 -8.41 8.05
N ILE A 4 -22.07 -8.26 9.18
CA ILE A 4 -21.48 -9.37 9.93
C ILE A 4 -22.21 -9.42 11.27
N SER A 5 -22.72 -10.60 11.64
CA SER A 5 -23.41 -10.82 12.92
C SER A 5 -22.92 -12.10 13.59
N ASN A 6 -23.17 -12.24 14.89
CA ASN A 6 -22.78 -13.41 15.69
C ASN A 6 -21.25 -13.68 15.68
N PHE A 7 -20.46 -12.61 15.75
CA PHE A 7 -19.01 -12.66 15.87
C PHE A 7 -18.58 -12.50 17.34
N ILE A 8 -17.33 -12.85 17.62
CA ILE A 8 -16.71 -12.69 18.94
C ILE A 8 -15.82 -11.45 18.90
N VAL A 9 -15.85 -10.64 19.96
CA VAL A 9 -14.96 -9.49 20.13
C VAL A 9 -13.97 -9.79 21.24
N ILE A 10 -12.67 -9.76 20.92
CA ILE A 10 -11.59 -10.09 21.86
C ILE A 10 -10.72 -8.87 22.04
N LYS A 11 -10.35 -8.56 23.30
CA LYS A 11 -9.32 -7.56 23.57
C LYS A 11 -7.96 -8.17 23.26
N GLU A 12 -7.32 -7.73 22.19
CA GLU A 12 -5.99 -8.21 21.84
C GLU A 12 -4.95 -7.39 22.62
N THR A 13 -4.15 -8.10 23.41
CA THR A 13 -3.23 -7.52 24.40
C THR A 13 -1.83 -7.29 23.85
N ASN A 14 -1.53 -7.79 22.64
CA ASN A 14 -0.25 -7.58 21.97
C ASN A 14 -0.33 -6.45 20.93
N PRO A 15 0.22 -5.25 21.21
CA PRO A 15 0.20 -4.12 20.29
C PRO A 15 1.10 -4.32 19.05
N MET A 16 2.13 -5.19 19.10
CA MET A 16 3.08 -5.37 17.99
C MET A 16 2.51 -6.12 16.78
N LYS A 17 1.32 -6.71 16.89
CA LYS A 17 0.70 -7.47 15.79
C LYS A 17 -0.29 -6.66 14.96
N ARG A 18 -0.45 -5.35 15.22
CA ARG A 18 -1.54 -4.58 14.61
C ARG A 18 -1.08 -3.57 13.58
N VAL A 19 -1.82 -3.60 12.48
CA VAL A 19 -1.78 -2.65 11.38
C VAL A 19 -2.84 -1.55 11.59
N THR A 20 -3.90 -1.84 12.38
CA THR A 20 -5.00 -0.92 12.66
C THR A 20 -5.00 -0.41 14.11
N PRO A 21 -5.33 0.89 14.33
CA PRO A 21 -5.53 1.43 15.67
C PRO A 21 -6.80 0.86 16.29
N GLY A 22 -6.65 0.12 17.39
CA GLY A 22 -7.75 -0.45 18.14
C GLY A 22 -7.26 -1.49 19.14
N THR A 23 -7.99 -1.69 20.24
CA THR A 23 -7.69 -2.73 21.24
C THR A 23 -8.57 -3.98 21.09
N TRP A 24 -9.56 -3.94 20.20
CA TRP A 24 -10.50 -5.04 19.97
C TRP A 24 -10.30 -5.65 18.59
N VAL A 25 -10.40 -6.97 18.50
CA VAL A 25 -10.36 -7.75 17.26
C VAL A 25 -11.65 -8.52 17.14
N LEU A 26 -12.24 -8.47 15.95
CA LEU A 26 -13.39 -9.28 15.58
C LEU A 26 -12.90 -10.65 15.10
N THR A 27 -13.39 -11.72 15.72
CA THR A 27 -13.07 -13.11 15.37
C THR A 27 -14.33 -13.85 14.95
N PHE A 28 -14.25 -14.55 13.82
CA PHE A 28 -15.35 -15.38 13.33
C PHE A 28 -15.46 -16.65 14.18
N SER A 29 -16.71 -17.07 14.40
CA SER A 29 -17.05 -18.35 14.99
C SER A 29 -17.92 -19.16 14.04
N HIS A 30 -18.23 -20.41 14.39
CA HIS A 30 -19.18 -21.23 13.65
C HIS A 30 -20.59 -20.62 13.57
N ARG A 31 -20.91 -19.62 14.41
CA ARG A 31 -22.21 -18.92 14.40
C ARG A 31 -22.19 -17.65 13.54
N THR A 32 -21.02 -17.20 13.12
CA THR A 32 -20.88 -15.93 12.40
C THR A 32 -21.60 -16.00 11.06
N THR A 33 -22.42 -14.99 10.80
CA THR A 33 -23.15 -14.85 9.53
C THR A 33 -22.66 -13.60 8.82
N VAL A 34 -22.37 -13.74 7.52
CA VAL A 34 -21.88 -12.67 6.65
C VAL A 34 -22.83 -12.53 5.47
N ASN A 35 -23.54 -11.41 5.40
CA ASN A 35 -24.50 -11.14 4.32
C ASN A 35 -24.01 -9.98 3.46
N ASN A 36 -24.08 -10.14 2.14
CA ASN A 36 -23.74 -9.07 1.20
C ASN A 36 -24.78 -7.94 1.26
N VAL A 37 -24.31 -6.69 1.23
CA VAL A 37 -25.14 -5.49 1.12
C VAL A 37 -24.98 -4.92 -0.28
N VAL A 38 -26.06 -4.97 -1.06
CA VAL A 38 -26.10 -4.57 -2.47
C VAL A 38 -26.00 -3.05 -2.62
N ASN A 39 -26.74 -2.29 -1.79
CA ASN A 39 -26.78 -0.83 -1.84
C ASN A 39 -26.35 -0.23 -0.50
N PRO A 40 -25.04 -0.16 -0.22
CA PRO A 40 -24.56 0.40 1.03
C PRO A 40 -24.78 1.92 1.06
N SER A 41 -25.35 2.43 2.16
CA SER A 41 -25.45 3.87 2.43
C SER A 41 -24.22 4.44 3.16
N PHE A 42 -23.17 3.64 3.30
CA PHE A 42 -22.00 3.97 4.09
C PHE A 42 -20.98 4.79 3.27
N SER A 43 -20.55 5.92 3.83
CA SER A 43 -19.48 6.73 3.23
C SER A 43 -18.15 6.01 3.38
N LEU A 44 -17.65 5.45 2.28
CA LEU A 44 -16.34 4.81 2.24
C LEU A 44 -15.28 5.87 1.98
N ARG A 45 -14.45 6.17 2.99
CA ARG A 45 -13.13 6.78 2.81
C ARG A 45 -12.07 5.74 3.16
N PRO A 46 -11.83 4.75 2.27
CA PRO A 46 -11.02 3.59 2.60
C PRO A 46 -9.52 3.89 2.65
N PHE A 47 -9.07 4.97 2.00
CA PHE A 47 -7.66 5.35 1.91
C PHE A 47 -7.41 6.71 2.55
N ARG A 48 -6.25 6.83 3.19
CA ARG A 48 -5.69 8.06 3.71
C ARG A 48 -4.31 8.29 3.09
N PHE A 49 -4.35 8.67 1.80
CA PHE A 49 -3.13 8.85 1.00
C PHE A 49 -2.18 9.87 1.61
N ARG A 50 -0.87 9.55 1.56
CA ARG A 50 0.23 10.47 1.84
C ARG A 50 1.06 10.70 0.59
N THR A 51 1.51 11.94 0.39
CA THR A 51 2.46 12.28 -0.68
C THR A 51 3.89 11.94 -0.26
N ILE A 52 4.81 11.82 -1.22
CA ILE A 52 6.22 11.55 -0.96
C ILE A 52 6.81 12.65 -0.10
N SER A 53 6.47 13.92 -0.36
CA SER A 53 6.84 15.06 0.48
C SER A 53 6.37 14.86 1.92
N GLN A 54 5.13 14.42 2.14
CA GLN A 54 4.61 14.13 3.49
C GLN A 54 5.32 12.95 4.16
N LEU A 55 5.76 11.94 3.39
CA LEU A 55 6.51 10.80 3.91
C LEU A 55 7.94 11.19 4.32
N ILE A 56 8.61 12.01 3.52
CA ILE A 56 9.97 12.51 3.80
C ILE A 56 9.95 13.48 5.00
N ASN A 57 8.97 14.38 5.04
CA ASN A 57 8.88 15.42 6.07
C ASN A 57 8.26 14.95 7.40
N ALA A 58 7.77 13.71 7.48
CA ALA A 58 7.14 13.17 8.69
C ALA A 58 8.09 12.97 9.89
N GLY A 59 9.36 13.37 9.81
CA GLY A 59 10.37 13.09 10.84
C GLY A 59 10.76 11.61 10.86
N SER A 60 11.28 11.11 11.99
CA SER A 60 11.38 9.66 12.16
C SER A 60 9.96 9.11 12.20
N LEU A 61 9.50 8.50 11.10
CA LEU A 61 8.34 7.62 11.15
C LEU A 61 8.52 6.74 12.37
N VAL A 62 7.58 6.81 13.33
CA VAL A 62 7.61 5.92 14.48
C VAL A 62 7.66 4.53 13.88
N ASP A 63 8.68 3.74 14.21
CA ASP A 63 8.82 2.38 13.72
C ASP A 63 7.46 1.70 13.88
N ASN A 64 6.79 1.38 12.76
CA ASN A 64 5.45 0.78 12.61
C ASN A 64 4.29 1.70 12.15
N ASP A 65 4.50 2.97 11.82
CA ASP A 65 3.46 3.77 11.17
C ASP A 65 3.24 3.33 9.72
N LEU A 66 1.99 2.97 9.41
CA LEU A 66 1.56 2.53 8.09
C LEU A 66 0.83 3.66 7.36
N PHE A 67 1.00 3.71 6.05
CA PHE A 67 0.38 4.73 5.21
C PHE A 67 -0.17 4.15 3.91
N ASP A 68 -1.08 4.91 3.30
CA ASP A 68 -1.61 4.60 1.98
C ASP A 68 -0.91 5.49 0.96
N PHE A 69 -0.58 4.92 -0.19
CA PHE A 69 0.14 5.59 -1.27
C PHE A 69 -0.57 5.36 -2.60
N ILE A 70 -0.58 6.40 -3.43
CA ILE A 70 -1.03 6.31 -4.82
C ILE A 70 0.03 6.97 -5.70
N GLY A 71 0.45 6.26 -6.75
CA GLY A 71 1.46 6.77 -7.65
C GLY A 71 1.61 5.92 -8.91
N GLU A 72 2.35 6.47 -9.86
CA GLU A 72 2.73 5.83 -11.11
C GLU A 72 4.01 5.02 -10.91
N ILE A 73 4.06 3.81 -11.48
CA ILE A 73 5.32 3.09 -11.64
C ILE A 73 6.04 3.64 -12.87
N VAL A 74 7.14 4.37 -12.62
CA VAL A 74 7.95 5.04 -13.65
C VAL A 74 9.24 4.28 -13.98
N GLY A 75 9.53 3.22 -13.24
CA GLY A 75 10.70 2.37 -13.46
C GLY A 75 10.63 1.06 -12.69
N LYS A 76 11.39 0.07 -13.14
CA LYS A 76 11.55 -1.21 -12.44
C LYS A 76 12.96 -1.75 -12.62
N GLU A 77 13.42 -2.53 -11.64
CA GLU A 77 14.54 -3.46 -11.83
C GLU A 77 14.05 -4.80 -12.39
N GLU A 78 14.98 -5.71 -12.66
CA GLU A 78 14.66 -7.10 -12.92
C GLU A 78 14.26 -7.84 -11.62
N PRO A 79 13.27 -8.75 -11.68
CA PRO A 79 12.93 -9.62 -10.55
C PRO A 79 14.14 -10.40 -10.05
N LYS A 80 14.28 -10.52 -8.72
CA LYS A 80 15.37 -11.25 -8.07
C LYS A 80 14.81 -12.27 -7.09
N ASP A 81 15.38 -13.47 -7.11
CA ASP A 81 15.11 -14.48 -6.08
C ASP A 81 15.76 -14.05 -4.75
N LEU A 82 15.10 -14.37 -3.65
CA LEU A 82 15.53 -14.03 -2.29
C LEU A 82 15.22 -15.21 -1.36
N ILE A 83 16.25 -15.67 -0.64
CA ILE A 83 16.08 -16.59 0.47
C ILE A 83 16.09 -15.76 1.75
N THR A 84 14.97 -15.75 2.47
CA THR A 84 14.88 -15.05 3.75
C THR A 84 15.75 -15.73 4.82
N ASN A 85 16.06 -15.03 5.90
CA ASN A 85 16.77 -15.60 7.06
C ASN A 85 16.07 -16.80 7.73
N LYS A 86 14.81 -17.07 7.36
CA LYS A 86 14.02 -18.24 7.78
C LYS A 86 14.02 -19.38 6.75
N GLY A 87 14.85 -19.30 5.72
CA GLY A 87 14.91 -20.29 4.64
C GLY A 87 13.72 -20.26 3.68
N LYS A 88 12.80 -19.30 3.81
CA LYS A 88 11.68 -19.14 2.87
C LYS A 88 12.18 -18.49 1.60
N GLU A 89 12.06 -19.20 0.49
CA GLU A 89 12.24 -18.66 -0.85
C GLU A 89 11.09 -17.72 -1.21
N THR A 90 11.44 -16.54 -1.71
CA THR A 90 10.50 -15.55 -2.26
C THR A 90 11.17 -14.84 -3.42
N ARG A 91 10.38 -14.19 -4.26
CA ARG A 91 10.88 -13.26 -5.28
C ARG A 91 10.65 -11.84 -4.84
N ARG A 92 11.52 -10.92 -5.28
CA ARG A 92 11.38 -9.49 -5.07
C ARG A 92 11.48 -8.72 -6.39
N LEU A 93 10.75 -7.63 -6.50
CA LEU A 93 10.84 -6.67 -7.59
C LEU A 93 10.98 -5.27 -7.01
N ALA A 94 12.04 -4.56 -7.37
CA ALA A 94 12.15 -3.14 -7.04
C ALA A 94 11.48 -2.31 -8.15
N VAL A 95 10.59 -1.40 -7.77
CA VAL A 95 9.93 -0.45 -8.65
C VAL A 95 10.18 0.97 -8.15
N LEU A 96 10.21 1.91 -9.09
CA LEU A 96 10.31 3.34 -8.82
C LEU A 96 8.91 3.93 -8.94
N LEU A 97 8.41 4.49 -7.84
CA LEU A 97 7.11 5.10 -7.77
C LEU A 97 7.23 6.62 -7.78
N GLN A 98 6.42 7.28 -8.60
CA GLN A 98 6.25 8.72 -8.60
C GLN A 98 4.84 9.04 -8.11
N ASP A 99 4.69 9.95 -7.15
CA ASP A 99 3.37 10.42 -6.73
C ASP A 99 2.76 11.41 -7.73
N LEU A 100 1.47 11.67 -7.58
CA LEU A 100 0.73 12.59 -8.45
C LEU A 100 0.83 14.06 -8.00
N GLU A 101 1.70 14.38 -7.02
CA GLU A 101 1.87 15.73 -6.50
C GLU A 101 2.74 16.55 -7.48
N TYR A 102 2.07 17.42 -8.26
CA TYR A 102 2.76 18.38 -9.09
C TYR A 102 3.24 19.55 -8.22
N GLU A 103 4.49 19.49 -7.76
CA GLU A 103 5.18 20.65 -7.18
C GLU A 103 5.29 21.76 -8.26
N GLN A 104 4.39 22.76 -8.19
CA GLN A 104 4.54 24.01 -8.93
C GLN A 104 5.59 24.88 -8.24
N MET A 105 6.88 24.60 -8.46
CA MET A 105 7.90 25.57 -8.06
C MET A 105 7.94 26.72 -9.09
N LYS A 106 7.21 27.81 -8.80
CA LYS A 106 7.40 29.11 -9.45
C LYS A 106 8.80 29.62 -9.10
N ILE A 107 9.72 29.61 -10.06
CA ILE A 107 10.64 30.71 -10.42
C ILE A 107 11.19 30.39 -11.81
N SER A 108 11.22 31.42 -12.66
CA SER A 108 11.48 31.39 -14.09
C SER A 108 12.65 30.53 -14.54
N PHE A 109 12.39 29.64 -15.51
CA PHE A 109 13.32 29.00 -16.46
C PHE A 109 14.44 28.10 -15.87
N ILE A 110 14.37 26.79 -16.22
CA ILE A 110 15.40 25.74 -16.11
C ILE A 110 15.62 25.27 -14.65
N ILE A 111 14.95 24.27 -14.06
CA ILE A 111 14.79 22.84 -14.39
C ILE A 111 13.54 22.36 -13.60
N TYR A 112 12.53 21.76 -14.26
CA TYR A 112 11.47 21.05 -13.54
C TYR A 112 12.07 19.77 -12.93
N VAL A 113 12.45 19.80 -11.65
CA VAL A 113 12.95 18.60 -10.96
C VAL A 113 11.75 17.71 -10.59
N ARG A 114 11.40 16.75 -11.46
CA ARG A 114 10.48 15.64 -11.16
C ARG A 114 11.16 14.58 -10.26
N ASN A 115 11.73 14.94 -9.12
CA ASN A 115 12.46 13.96 -8.28
C ASN A 115 11.71 13.55 -7.01
N ASN A 116 10.37 13.58 -7.01
CA ASN A 116 9.60 12.91 -5.96
C ASN A 116 9.38 11.47 -6.37
N ASN A 117 10.46 10.69 -6.34
CA ASN A 117 10.40 9.26 -6.57
C ASN A 117 10.74 8.51 -5.28
N ILE A 118 10.03 7.43 -5.01
CA ILE A 118 10.32 6.52 -3.91
C ILE A 118 10.56 5.11 -4.44
N ASN A 119 11.61 4.46 -3.94
CA ASN A 119 11.85 3.06 -4.23
C ASN A 119 10.87 2.21 -3.43
N CYS A 120 10.21 1.27 -4.10
CA CYS A 120 9.29 0.32 -3.51
C CYS A 120 9.72 -1.10 -3.86
N VAL A 121 9.74 -2.01 -2.87
CA VAL A 121 10.09 -3.41 -3.09
C VAL A 121 8.85 -4.27 -2.88
N LEU A 122 8.44 -4.95 -3.95
CA LEU A 122 7.31 -5.86 -3.97
C LEU A 122 7.80 -7.30 -3.77
N PHE A 123 7.06 -8.12 -3.02
CA PHE A 123 7.42 -9.51 -2.73
C PHE A 123 6.32 -10.48 -3.12
N GLY A 124 6.72 -11.68 -3.57
CA GLY A 124 5.82 -12.83 -3.77
C GLY A 124 4.59 -12.49 -4.62
N GLY A 125 3.40 -12.79 -4.10
CA GLY A 125 2.14 -12.62 -4.84
C GLY A 125 1.82 -11.19 -5.31
N MET A 126 2.36 -10.15 -4.65
CA MET A 126 2.20 -8.77 -5.15
C MET A 126 2.95 -8.55 -6.46
N MET A 127 4.12 -9.17 -6.60
CA MET A 127 4.90 -9.13 -7.84
C MET A 127 4.14 -9.85 -8.97
N ASP A 128 3.54 -11.00 -8.67
CA ASP A 128 2.79 -11.79 -9.65
C ASP A 128 1.55 -11.04 -10.18
N GLN A 129 0.97 -10.15 -9.38
CA GLN A 129 -0.15 -9.28 -9.79
C GLN A 129 0.30 -8.13 -10.68
N ILE A 130 1.48 -7.56 -10.43
CA ILE A 130 1.95 -6.35 -11.12
C ILE A 130 2.73 -6.68 -12.41
N LEU A 131 3.51 -7.77 -12.42
CA LEU A 131 4.35 -8.15 -13.56
C LEU A 131 3.63 -8.19 -14.91
N PRO A 132 2.41 -8.78 -15.03
CA PRO A 132 1.69 -8.83 -16.29
C PRO A 132 1.33 -7.45 -16.87
N HIS A 133 1.42 -6.38 -16.08
CA HIS A 133 1.05 -5.03 -16.50
C HIS A 133 2.19 -4.23 -17.12
N PHE A 134 3.42 -4.76 -17.14
CA PHE A 134 4.60 -4.13 -17.74
C PHE A 134 4.84 -4.49 -19.22
N GLU A 135 3.79 -4.81 -19.98
CA GLU A 135 3.92 -5.18 -21.40
C GLU A 135 4.73 -4.14 -22.19
N GLU A 136 5.68 -4.60 -23.01
CA GLU A 136 6.45 -3.75 -23.90
C GLU A 136 5.50 -3.06 -24.90
N GLY A 137 5.51 -1.73 -24.93
CA GLY A 137 4.70 -0.92 -25.85
C GLY A 137 3.42 -0.33 -25.26
N ARG A 138 3.15 -0.54 -23.97
CA ARG A 138 2.03 0.15 -23.29
C ARG A 138 2.29 1.66 -23.27
N MET A 139 1.35 2.44 -23.81
CA MET A 139 1.40 3.91 -23.76
C MET A 139 0.76 4.49 -22.49
N GLU A 140 -0.03 3.67 -21.78
CA GLU A 140 -0.76 4.11 -20.59
C GLU A 140 0.10 3.99 -19.33
N PRO A 141 0.05 4.98 -18.42
CA PRO A 141 0.77 4.95 -17.16
C PRO A 141 0.20 3.84 -16.25
N LEU A 142 1.10 3.10 -15.57
CA LEU A 142 0.71 2.10 -14.59
C LEU A 142 0.55 2.76 -13.21
N ILE A 143 -0.69 3.12 -12.85
CA ILE A 143 -1.02 3.67 -11.54
C ILE A 143 -1.29 2.54 -10.55
N VAL A 144 -0.67 2.61 -9.38
CA VAL A 144 -0.88 1.68 -8.28
C VAL A 144 -1.44 2.38 -7.04
N VAL A 145 -2.31 1.67 -6.34
CA VAL A 145 -2.82 2.05 -5.02
C VAL A 145 -2.27 1.02 -4.03
N LEU A 146 -1.42 1.48 -3.11
CA LEU A 146 -0.78 0.66 -2.10
C LEU A 146 -1.34 1.02 -0.73
N GLN A 147 -1.85 0.04 0.00
CA GLN A 147 -2.42 0.23 1.33
C GLN A 147 -1.47 -0.37 2.38
N TYR A 148 -1.25 0.34 3.48
CA TYR A 148 -0.39 -0.08 4.59
C TYR A 148 1.08 -0.36 4.18
N PHE A 149 1.70 0.58 3.48
CA PHE A 149 3.08 0.48 3.01
C PHE A 149 4.09 0.83 4.12
N ARG A 150 5.23 0.12 4.14
CA ARG A 150 6.48 0.45 4.85
C ARG A 150 7.67 0.06 3.97
#